data_AF-A0A1A8VB63-F1
#
_entry.id   AF-A0A1A8VB63-F1
#
_cell.length_a   1.000
_cell.length_b   1.000
_cell.length_c   1.000
_cell.angle_alpha   90.00
_cell.angle_beta   90.00
_cell.angle_gamma   90.00
#
_symmetry.space_group_name_H-M   'P 1'
#
loop_
_entity.id
_entity.type
_entity.pdbx_description
1 polymer ?
#
loop_
_entity_poly.entity_id
_entity_poly.type
_entity_poly.pdbx_seq_one_letter_code
_entity_poly.pdbx_strand_id
1 'polypeptide(L)'
;MENFLLGALLFTVTRTEPVETVRTKPNFIIILADDMGWGDLDVNQPEKKTNNTPNLNLMAQQGLRLTDFHSPASTCSPSRAAI
;
A
#
# COMPACT_ATOMS: atom_id res chain seq x y z
N MET A 1 17.39 -59.78 -18.63
CA MET A 1 16.00 -59.63 -18.16
C MET A 1 15.98 -60.00 -16.70
N GLU A 2 15.75 -59.16 -15.70
CA GLU A 2 15.54 -57.72 -15.58
C GLU A 2 15.96 -57.36 -14.14
N ASN A 3 16.70 -56.26 -13.97
CA ASN A 3 17.18 -55.80 -12.67
C ASN A 3 16.00 -55.37 -11.79
N PHE A 4 15.79 -56.07 -10.66
CA PHE A 4 14.95 -55.58 -9.56
C PHE A 4 15.68 -54.44 -8.82
N LEU A 5 15.59 -53.23 -9.39
CA LEU A 5 15.98 -51.98 -8.75
C LEU A 5 14.97 -51.66 -7.63
N LEU A 6 15.37 -51.98 -6.41
CA LEU A 6 14.68 -51.66 -5.17
C LEU A 6 14.60 -50.12 -5.03
N GLY A 7 13.46 -49.55 -5.43
CA GLY A 7 13.17 -48.12 -5.33
C GLY A 7 13.01 -47.69 -3.88
N ALA A 8 14.09 -47.20 -3.27
CA ALA A 8 14.02 -46.47 -2.02
C ALA A 8 13.33 -45.11 -2.28
N LEU A 9 12.01 -45.11 -2.15
CA LEU A 9 11.19 -43.92 -2.14
C LEU A 9 11.52 -43.14 -0.85
N LEU A 10 12.53 -42.25 -0.91
CA LEU A 10 12.77 -41.26 0.13
C LEU A 10 11.60 -40.29 0.15
N PHE A 11 10.56 -40.62 0.92
CA PHE A 11 9.58 -39.64 1.38
C PHE A 11 10.29 -38.73 2.38
N THR A 12 10.89 -37.65 1.89
CA THR A 12 11.32 -36.54 2.73
C THR A 12 10.06 -35.91 3.33
N VAL A 13 9.75 -36.29 4.57
CA VAL A 13 8.75 -35.61 5.40
C VAL A 13 9.28 -34.20 5.64
N THR A 14 8.81 -33.25 4.85
CA THR A 14 9.07 -31.83 5.08
C THR A 14 8.22 -31.39 6.27
N ARG A 15 8.87 -31.21 7.41
CA ARG A 15 8.26 -30.64 8.61
C ARG A 15 7.88 -29.20 8.31
N THR A 16 6.59 -28.95 8.09
CA THR A 16 6.02 -27.61 8.01
C THR A 16 5.90 -27.07 9.43
N GLU A 17 6.90 -26.29 9.85
CA GLU A 17 6.75 -25.52 11.08
C GLU A 17 5.63 -24.49 10.88
N PRO A 18 4.69 -24.37 11.82
CA PRO A 18 3.70 -23.30 11.76
C PRO A 18 4.44 -21.97 11.82
N VAL A 19 4.35 -21.19 10.75
CA VAL A 19 4.82 -19.81 10.75
C VAL A 19 3.96 -19.07 11.76
N GLU A 20 4.55 -18.74 12.91
CA GLU A 20 3.90 -17.92 13.90
C GLU A 20 3.69 -16.54 13.29
N THR A 21 2.46 -16.27 12.87
CA THR A 21 2.08 -14.96 12.35
C THR A 21 2.03 -14.00 13.52
N VAL A 22 3.18 -13.40 13.84
CA VAL A 22 3.25 -12.28 14.79
C VAL A 22 2.37 -11.18 14.21
N ARG A 23 1.14 -11.06 14.71
CA ARG A 23 0.23 -9.97 14.37
C ARG A 23 0.74 -8.71 15.06
N THR A 24 1.78 -8.12 14.49
CA THR A 24 2.23 -6.80 14.89
C THR A 24 1.11 -5.81 14.61
N LYS A 25 0.85 -4.92 15.58
CA LYS A 25 -0.07 -3.82 15.34
C LYS A 25 0.55 -2.93 14.26
N PRO A 26 -0.20 -2.55 13.22
CA PRO A 26 0.34 -1.64 12.22
C PRO A 26 0.61 -0.27 12.84
N ASN A 27 1.62 0.41 12.33
CA ASN A 27 1.81 1.83 12.59
C ASN A 27 0.89 2.63 11.66
N PHE A 28 0.26 3.67 12.19
CA PHE A 28 -0.55 4.60 11.40
C PHE A 28 0.17 5.94 11.30
N ILE A 29 0.41 6.40 10.08
CA ILE A 29 1.03 7.70 9.79
C ILE A 29 0.00 8.54 9.04
N ILE A 30 -0.35 9.70 9.60
CA ILE A 30 -1.24 10.67 8.96
C ILE A 30 -0.37 11.81 8.42
N ILE A 31 -0.41 12.02 7.10
CA ILE A 31 0.23 13.15 6.43
C ILE A 31 -0.87 14.09 5.95
N LEU A 32 -0.93 15.28 6.53
CA LEU A 32 -1.89 16.33 6.17
C LEU A 32 -1.13 17.54 5.59
N ALA A 33 -1.34 17.83 4.31
CA ALA A 33 -0.80 19.01 3.65
C ALA A 33 -1.76 20.20 3.79
N ASP A 34 -1.23 21.39 4.08
CA ASP A 34 -2.02 22.63 4.14
C ASP A 34 -2.16 23.24 2.75
N ASP A 35 -3.34 23.82 2.47
CA ASP A 35 -3.66 24.54 1.23
C ASP A 35 -3.31 23.83 -0.09
N MET A 36 -3.17 22.49 -0.09
CA MET A 36 -2.91 21.71 -1.30
C MET A 36 -4.20 21.51 -2.10
N GLY A 37 -4.25 22.09 -3.30
CA GLY A 37 -5.36 21.97 -4.22
C GLY A 37 -5.39 20.62 -4.94
N TRP A 38 -6.58 20.26 -5.45
CA TRP A 38 -6.79 19.01 -6.20
C TRP A 38 -5.82 18.86 -7.39
N GLY A 39 -5.55 19.96 -8.09
CA GLY A 39 -4.65 19.97 -9.24
C GLY A 39 -3.17 19.88 -8.88
N ASP A 40 -2.77 20.10 -7.63
CA ASP A 40 -1.34 20.15 -7.29
C ASP A 40 -0.65 18.78 -7.39
N LEU A 41 -1.42 17.70 -7.44
CA LEU A 41 -0.91 16.33 -7.62
C LEU A 41 -0.91 15.91 -9.08
N ASP A 42 0.24 15.43 -9.59
CA ASP A 42 0.37 14.93 -10.97
C ASP A 42 -0.61 13.78 -11.25
N VAL A 43 -0.90 12.95 -10.24
CA VAL A 43 -1.86 11.84 -10.37
C VAL A 43 -3.28 12.34 -10.70
N ASN A 44 -3.61 13.59 -10.37
CA ASN A 44 -4.88 14.25 -10.68
C ASN A 44 -4.83 15.08 -11.98
N GLN A 45 -3.64 15.31 -12.53
CA GLN A 45 -3.41 16.00 -13.81
C GLN A 45 -2.54 15.16 -14.76
N PRO A 46 -3.01 13.97 -15.20
CA PRO A 46 -2.19 13.01 -15.94
C PRO A 46 -1.68 13.52 -17.30
N GLU A 47 -2.31 14.55 -17.87
CA GLU A 47 -1.92 15.15 -19.14
C GLU A 47 -0.81 16.20 -19.01
N LYS A 48 -0.65 16.84 -17.83
CA LYS A 48 0.33 17.91 -17.62
C LYS A 48 1.57 17.42 -16.86
N LYS A 49 1.38 16.59 -15.82
CA LYS A 49 2.46 16.02 -14.96
C LYS A 49 3.65 16.95 -14.71
N THR A 50 3.40 18.23 -14.43
CA THR A 50 4.43 19.27 -14.26
C THR A 50 4.85 19.50 -12.82
N ASN A 51 4.12 18.94 -11.84
CA ASN A 51 4.26 19.30 -10.43
C ASN A 51 5.31 18.43 -9.70
N ASN A 52 5.82 17.40 -10.37
CA ASN A 52 6.89 16.52 -9.89
C ASN A 52 6.58 15.93 -8.51
N THR A 53 5.50 15.17 -8.42
CA THR A 53 5.07 14.49 -7.18
C THR A 53 5.31 12.96 -7.20
N PRO A 54 6.54 12.46 -7.47
CA PRO A 54 6.78 11.04 -7.76
C PRO A 54 6.44 10.11 -6.58
N ASN A 55 6.68 10.54 -5.33
CA ASN A 55 6.37 9.76 -4.15
C ASN A 55 4.84 9.62 -3.92
N LEU A 56 4.09 10.71 -4.15
CA LEU A 56 2.63 10.68 -4.06
C LEU A 56 2.02 9.86 -5.21
N ASN A 57 2.62 9.92 -6.40
CA ASN A 57 2.24 9.09 -7.53
C ASN A 57 2.44 7.60 -7.23
N LEU A 58 3.56 7.23 -6.60
CA LEU A 58 3.83 5.86 -6.18
C LEU A 58 2.84 5.39 -5.12
N MET A 59 2.56 6.22 -4.11
CA MET A 59 1.56 5.89 -3.08
C MET A 59 0.16 5.68 -3.68
N ALA A 60 -0.23 6.50 -4.66
CA ALA A 60 -1.51 6.33 -5.34
C ALA A 60 -1.58 5.04 -6.18
N GLN A 61 -0.46 4.55 -6.71
CA GLN A 61 -0.39 3.29 -7.46
C GLN A 61 -0.39 2.06 -6.55
N GLN A 62 0.22 2.16 -5.37
CA GLN A 62 0.36 1.05 -4.41
C GLN A 62 -0.78 0.97 -3.40
N GLY A 63 -1.63 2.00 -3.33
CA GLY A 63 -2.67 2.14 -2.33
C GLY A 63 -4.05 2.41 -2.93
N LEU A 64 -4.91 2.97 -2.07
CA LEU A 64 -6.24 3.43 -2.45
C LEU A 64 -6.22 4.95 -2.63
N ARG A 65 -6.84 5.44 -3.71
CA ARG A 65 -7.04 6.87 -3.94
C ARG A 65 -8.51 7.23 -3.83
N LEU A 66 -8.83 8.18 -2.96
CA LEU A 66 -10.16 8.74 -2.81
C LEU A 66 -10.28 9.96 -3.75
N THR A 67 -10.98 9.80 -4.86
CA THR A 67 -11.13 10.87 -5.87
C THR A 67 -12.28 11.83 -5.61
N ASP A 68 -13.10 11.51 -4.61
CA ASP A 68 -14.23 12.30 -4.13
C ASP A 68 -14.12 12.39 -2.60
N PHE A 69 -13.16 13.21 -2.13
CA PHE A 69 -12.87 13.41 -0.72
C PHE A 69 -12.82 14.91 -0.42
N HIS A 70 -13.85 15.40 0.28
CA HIS A 70 -14.04 16.82 0.55
C HIS A 70 -13.59 17.20 1.96
N SER A 71 -12.95 18.36 2.09
CA SER A 71 -12.74 18.99 3.39
C SER A 71 -14.09 19.40 3.98
N PRO A 72 -14.36 19.11 5.27
CA PRO A 72 -15.62 19.46 5.93
C PRO A 72 -15.80 20.98 6.11
N ALA A 73 -14.74 21.76 5.97
CA ALA A 73 -14.79 23.23 5.98
C ALA A 73 -13.72 23.83 5.05
N SER A 74 -13.94 25.08 4.61
CA SER A 74 -13.02 25.82 3.72
C SER A 74 -11.91 26.60 4.44
N THR A 75 -11.78 26.45 5.76
CA THR A 75 -10.76 27.14 6.55
C THR A 75 -10.02 26.17 7.47
N CYS A 76 -8.76 26.48 7.78
CA CYS A 76 -7.82 25.57 8.43
C CYS A 76 -8.32 25.05 9.79
N SER A 77 -8.77 25.94 10.69
CA SER A 77 -9.18 25.55 12.04
C SER A 77 -10.37 24.58 12.06
N PRO A 78 -11.52 24.87 11.42
CA PRO A 78 -12.64 23.91 11.41
C PRO A 78 -12.37 22.68 10.55
N SER A 79 -11.54 22.76 9.49
CA SER A 79 -11.14 21.59 8.70
C SER A 79 -10.31 20.61 9.55
N ARG A 80 -9.30 21.12 10.27
CA ARG A 80 -8.42 20.31 11.13
C ARG A 80 -9.15 19.75 12.35
N ALA A 81 -10.10 20.50 12.92
CA ALA A 81 -10.87 20.04 14.08
C ALA A 81 -11.79 18.84 13.78
N ALA A 82 -12.06 18.56 12.50
CA ALA A 82 -12.90 17.45 12.07
C ALA A 82 -12.11 16.16 11.76
N ILE A 83 -10.78 16.22 11.78
CA ILE A 83 -9.86 15.08 11.57
C ILE A 83 -9.38 14.60 12.94
#